data_AF-A0A822FUC4-F1
#
_entry.id   AF-A0A822FUC4-F1
#
_cell.length_a   1.000
_cell.length_b   1.000
_cell.length_c   1.000
_cell.angle_alpha   90.00
_cell.angle_beta   90.00
_cell.angle_gamma   90.00
#
_symmetry.space_group_name_H-M   'P 1'
#
loop_
_entity.id
_entity.type
_entity.pdbx_description
1 polymer ?
#
loop_
_entity_poly.entity_id
_entity_poly.type
_entity_poly.pdbx_seq_one_letter_code
_entity_poly.pdbx_strand_id
1 'polypeptide(L)'
;MIILGLVGSLFIILVFHQPKLRSNPCSFYLITSAYINIVWIMTSPLSRMLATFQLDLSESISILCKIRRSVAYTCSSLSMISIAFATVDRFLISSPKIEYRRLSSLRNAHRLITITAFIYCLIFADMFYCLDIVGLFPSLTCTINTTRGCGLYNEIARLIVLV
;
A
#
# COMPACT_ATOMS: atom_id res chain seq x y z
N MET A 1 19.34 0.94 0.23
CA MET A 1 18.18 0.47 -0.55
C MET A 1 17.08 1.53 -0.74
N ILE A 2 16.88 2.47 0.20
CA ILE A 2 15.88 3.55 0.09
C ILE A 2 16.08 4.43 -1.17
N ILE A 3 17.33 4.84 -1.42
CA ILE A 3 17.68 5.70 -2.57
C ILE A 3 17.27 5.03 -3.90
N LEU A 4 17.55 3.73 -4.05
CA LEU A 4 17.19 2.98 -5.26
C LEU A 4 15.67 2.90 -5.44
N GLY A 5 14.90 2.71 -4.36
CA GLY A 5 13.43 2.68 -4.42
C GLY A 5 12.82 4.03 -4.81
N LEU A 6 13.37 5.13 -4.28
CA LEU A 6 12.97 6.49 -4.62
C LEU A 6 13.30 6.82 -6.08
N VAL A 7 14.53 6.57 -6.50
CA VAL A 7 14.99 6.79 -7.87
C VAL A 7 14.14 5.96 -8.85
N GLY A 8 13.94 4.67 -8.58
CA GLY A 8 13.11 3.80 -9.42
C GLY A 8 11.67 4.30 -9.56
N SER A 9 11.05 4.73 -8.44
CA SER A 9 9.68 5.28 -8.47
C SER A 9 9.60 6.61 -9.24
N LEU A 10 10.62 7.47 -9.12
CA LEU A 10 10.71 8.71 -9.89
C LEU A 10 10.87 8.46 -11.39
N PHE A 11 11.70 7.48 -11.78
CA PHE A 11 11.85 7.09 -13.19
C PHE A 11 10.52 6.60 -13.78
N ILE A 12 9.75 5.79 -13.03
CA ILE A 12 8.41 5.35 -13.47
C ILE A 12 7.51 6.56 -13.71
N ILE A 13 7.46 7.52 -12.78
CA ILE A 13 6.65 8.73 -12.94
C ILE A 13 7.10 9.51 -14.19
N LEU A 14 8.40 9.76 -14.34
CA LEU A 14 8.94 10.53 -15.48
C LEU A 14 8.65 9.87 -16.84
N VAL A 15 8.78 8.55 -16.94
CA VAL A 15 8.55 7.80 -18.19
C VAL A 15 7.06 7.78 -18.53
N PHE A 16 6.19 7.46 -17.57
CA PHE A 16 4.76 7.29 -17.83
C PHE A 16 3.96 8.61 -17.85
N HIS A 17 4.54 9.71 -17.37
CA HIS A 17 3.94 11.05 -17.48
C HIS A 17 4.03 11.62 -18.91
N GLN A 18 4.68 10.91 -19.86
CA GLN A 18 4.69 11.32 -21.26
C GLN A 18 3.26 11.28 -21.86
N PRO A 19 2.85 12.31 -22.62
CA PRO A 19 1.49 12.44 -23.13
C PRO A 19 1.06 11.29 -24.05
N LYS A 20 2.01 10.63 -24.71
CA LYS A 20 1.76 9.45 -25.55
C LYS A 20 1.32 8.21 -24.77
N LEU A 21 1.71 8.09 -23.49
CA LEU A 21 1.42 6.90 -22.66
C LEU A 21 0.29 7.13 -21.64
N ARG A 22 -0.15 8.38 -21.43
CA ARG A 22 -1.15 8.76 -20.43
C ARG A 22 -2.57 8.22 -20.71
N SER A 23 -2.86 7.84 -21.97
CA SER A 23 -4.15 7.27 -22.36
C SER A 23 -4.30 5.78 -21.99
N ASN A 24 -3.20 5.10 -21.65
CA ASN A 24 -3.23 3.66 -21.39
C ASN A 24 -3.55 3.35 -19.92
N PRO A 25 -4.52 2.44 -19.64
CA PRO A 25 -4.86 2.02 -18.28
C PRO A 25 -3.66 1.38 -17.55
N CYS A 26 -2.85 0.56 -18.23
CA CYS A 26 -1.58 0.04 -17.70
C CYS A 26 -0.65 1.14 -17.14
N SER A 27 -0.48 2.25 -17.87
CA SER A 27 0.37 3.37 -17.40
C SER A 27 -0.18 3.99 -16.11
N PHE A 28 -1.50 4.10 -16.00
CA PHE A 28 -2.16 4.64 -14.81
C PHE A 28 -1.86 3.77 -13.58
N TYR A 29 -2.01 2.44 -13.67
CA TYR A 29 -1.68 1.53 -12.57
C TYR A 29 -0.20 1.67 -12.12
N LEU A 30 0.72 1.79 -13.08
CA LEU A 30 2.15 1.93 -12.77
C LEU A 30 2.48 3.27 -12.12
N ILE A 31 1.90 4.38 -12.59
CA ILE A 31 2.04 5.70 -11.95
C ILE A 31 1.48 5.66 -10.53
N THR A 32 0.27 5.10 -10.35
CA THR A 32 -0.35 4.95 -9.02
C THR A 32 0.54 4.13 -8.09
N SER A 33 1.10 3.02 -8.56
CA SER A 33 2.03 2.20 -7.77
C SER A 33 3.30 2.96 -7.38
N ALA A 34 3.83 3.82 -8.25
CA ALA A 34 5.00 4.65 -7.95
C ALA A 34 4.72 5.70 -6.87
N TYR A 35 3.58 6.40 -6.94
CA TYR A 35 3.16 7.32 -5.88
C TYR A 35 3.00 6.61 -4.54
N ILE A 36 2.32 5.46 -4.54
CA ILE A 36 2.12 4.66 -3.32
C ILE A 36 3.46 4.17 -2.75
N ASN A 37 4.40 3.75 -3.60
CA ASN A 37 5.73 3.34 -3.17
C ASN A 37 6.52 4.49 -2.52
N ILE A 38 6.41 5.71 -3.04
CA ILE A 38 7.03 6.88 -2.41
C ILE A 38 6.46 7.10 -1.00
N VAL A 39 5.13 7.05 -0.84
CA VAL A 39 4.48 7.17 0.47
C VAL A 39 4.91 6.05 1.42
N TRP A 40 5.02 4.82 0.92
CA TRP A 40 5.48 3.68 1.69
C TRP A 40 6.93 3.84 2.18
N ILE A 41 7.83 4.31 1.31
CA ILE A 41 9.23 4.57 1.65
C ILE A 41 9.34 5.65 2.73
N MET A 42 8.50 6.68 2.69
CA MET A 42 8.52 7.73 3.70
C MET A 42 8.00 7.26 5.06
N THR A 43 7.07 6.30 5.09
CA THR A 43 6.40 5.87 6.33
C THR A 43 7.09 4.71 7.05
N SER A 44 7.75 3.80 6.33
CA SER A 44 8.30 2.58 6.94
C SER A 44 9.82 2.65 7.14
N PRO A 45 10.66 2.64 6.08
CA PRO A 45 12.10 2.60 6.25
C PRO A 45 12.69 3.93 6.74
N LEU A 46 12.10 5.08 6.40
CA LEU A 46 12.58 6.38 6.88
C LEU A 46 12.45 6.49 8.40
N SER A 47 11.28 6.13 8.95
CA SER A 47 11.07 6.14 10.40
C SER A 47 11.98 5.15 11.11
N ARG A 48 12.24 3.96 10.55
CA ARG A 48 13.23 3.03 11.14
C ARG A 48 14.64 3.62 11.21
N MET A 49 15.02 4.47 10.25
CA MET A 49 16.31 5.17 10.34
C MET A 49 16.29 6.24 11.42
N LEU A 50 15.19 6.98 11.59
CA LEU A 50 15.04 7.95 12.70
C LEU A 50 15.05 7.27 14.08
N ALA A 51 14.54 6.04 14.19
CA ALA A 51 14.64 5.21 15.38
C ALA A 51 16.08 5.02 15.86
N THR A 52 17.00 4.75 14.91
CA THR A 52 18.43 4.59 15.20
C THR A 52 19.06 5.85 15.81
N PHE A 53 18.50 7.03 15.51
CA PHE A 53 18.95 8.31 16.05
C PHE A 53 18.17 8.75 17.32
N GLN A 54 17.38 7.87 17.93
CA GLN A 54 16.53 8.16 19.10
C GLN A 54 15.55 9.34 18.90
N LEU A 55 15.24 9.69 17.64
CA LEU A 55 14.34 10.77 17.26
C LEU A 55 12.94 10.25 16.89
N ASP A 56 12.62 9.01 17.22
CA ASP A 56 11.34 8.39 16.85
C ASP A 56 10.21 8.78 17.80
N LEU A 57 9.48 9.86 17.46
CA LEU A 57 8.23 10.23 18.13
C LEU A 57 7.13 9.15 17.99
N SER A 58 7.30 8.21 17.05
CA SER A 58 6.34 7.13 16.79
C SER A 58 6.27 6.11 17.93
N GLU A 59 7.32 6.00 18.75
CA GLU A 59 7.34 5.12 19.93
C GLU A 59 6.79 5.81 21.19
N SER A 60 6.57 7.12 21.14
CA SER A 60 6.01 7.92 22.24
C SER A 60 4.51 8.21 22.04
N ILE A 61 4.05 8.31 20.79
CA ILE A 61 2.67 8.69 20.46
C ILE A 61 1.90 7.50 19.87
N SER A 62 0.93 6.95 20.62
CA SER A 62 0.15 5.74 20.23
C SER A 62 -0.55 5.91 18.88
N ILE A 63 -1.15 7.08 18.63
CA ILE A 63 -1.81 7.41 17.36
C ILE A 63 -0.80 7.39 16.20
N LEU A 64 0.40 7.93 16.39
CA LEU A 64 1.40 7.99 15.33
C LEU A 64 1.92 6.59 14.97
N CYS A 65 2.09 5.70 15.95
CA CYS A 65 2.44 4.31 15.63
C CYS A 65 1.32 3.61 14.85
N LYS A 66 0.07 3.74 15.30
CA LYS A 66 -1.11 3.13 14.65
C LYS A 66 -1.20 3.56 13.19
N ILE A 67 -1.13 4.87 12.92
CA ILE A 67 -1.14 5.42 11.55
C ILE A 67 0.05 4.88 10.76
N ARG A 68 1.28 4.97 11.30
CA ARG A 68 2.49 4.57 10.59
C ARG A 68 2.41 3.13 10.09
N ARG A 69 2.06 2.20 10.97
CA ARG A 69 2.06 0.77 10.63
C ARG A 69 0.87 0.44 9.72
N SER A 70 -0.32 0.98 9.97
CA SER A 70 -1.50 0.74 9.13
C SER A 70 -1.30 1.27 7.69
N VAL A 71 -0.77 2.49 7.54
CA VAL A 71 -0.46 3.08 6.23
C VAL A 71 0.64 2.29 5.53
N ALA A 72 1.69 1.87 6.23
CA ALA A 72 2.76 1.09 5.63
C ALA A 72 2.26 -0.26 5.06
N TYR A 73 1.41 -1.00 5.77
CA TYR A 73 0.86 -2.24 5.23
C TYR A 73 -0.08 -1.98 4.04
N THR A 74 -0.99 -1.02 4.19
CA THR A 74 -1.93 -0.65 3.12
C THR A 74 -1.21 -0.24 1.84
N CYS A 75 -0.21 0.65 1.94
CA CYS A 75 0.56 1.10 0.78
C CYS A 75 1.37 -0.05 0.15
N SER A 76 1.96 -0.94 0.95
CA SER A 76 2.72 -2.07 0.42
C SER A 76 1.84 -3.00 -0.42
N SER A 77 0.68 -3.39 0.11
CA SER A 77 -0.27 -4.24 -0.60
C SER A 77 -0.87 -3.55 -1.83
N LEU A 78 -1.22 -2.26 -1.72
CA LEU A 78 -1.79 -1.51 -2.83
C LEU A 78 -0.79 -1.32 -3.97
N SER A 79 0.51 -1.20 -3.67
CA SER A 79 1.56 -1.19 -4.68
C SER A 79 1.66 -2.52 -5.43
N MET A 80 1.69 -3.64 -4.70
CA MET A 80 1.76 -4.98 -5.30
C MET A 80 0.55 -5.28 -6.20
N ILE A 81 -0.68 -5.01 -5.71
CA ILE A 81 -1.89 -5.27 -6.50
C ILE A 81 -1.99 -4.35 -7.71
N SER A 82 -1.50 -3.11 -7.62
CA SER A 82 -1.46 -2.19 -8.78
C SER A 82 -0.57 -2.73 -9.89
N ILE A 83 0.59 -3.31 -9.54
CA ILE A 83 1.47 -3.96 -10.52
C ILE A 83 0.78 -5.20 -11.12
N ALA A 84 0.10 -6.01 -10.31
CA ALA A 84 -0.67 -7.15 -10.79
C ALA A 84 -1.80 -6.73 -11.74
N PHE A 85 -2.52 -5.64 -11.46
CA PHE A 85 -3.50 -5.11 -12.39
C PHE A 85 -2.87 -4.58 -13.68
N ALA A 86 -1.69 -3.98 -13.62
CA ALA A 86 -0.96 -3.58 -14.81
C ALA A 86 -0.59 -4.77 -15.71
N THR A 87 -0.23 -5.93 -15.13
CA THR A 87 0.08 -7.13 -15.93
C THR A 87 -1.18 -7.77 -16.51
N VAL A 88 -2.28 -7.83 -15.75
CA VAL A 88 -3.58 -8.30 -16.25
C VAL A 88 -4.08 -7.41 -17.38
N ASP A 89 -3.99 -6.09 -17.23
CA ASP A 89 -4.39 -5.13 -18.26
C ASP A 89 -3.60 -5.32 -19.56
N ARG A 90 -2.27 -5.51 -19.46
CA ARG A 90 -1.43 -5.87 -20.63
C ARG A 90 -1.84 -7.18 -21.28
N PHE A 91 -2.18 -8.19 -20.49
CA PHE A 91 -2.66 -9.47 -21.01
C PHE A 91 -3.99 -9.31 -21.76
N LEU A 92 -4.93 -8.54 -21.22
CA LEU A 92 -6.22 -8.25 -21.86
C LEU A 92 -6.04 -7.53 -23.21
N ILE A 93 -5.11 -6.57 -23.29
CA ILE A 93 -4.79 -5.86 -24.54
C ILE A 93 -4.16 -6.80 -25.58
N SER A 94 -3.30 -7.72 -25.14
CA SER A 94 -2.64 -8.70 -26.02
C SER A 94 -3.58 -9.80 -26.52
N SER A 95 -4.75 -9.96 -25.91
CA SER A 95 -5.71 -10.98 -26.32
C SER A 95 -6.32 -10.68 -27.69
N PRO A 96 -6.52 -11.69 -28.56
CA PRO A 96 -7.15 -11.51 -29.87
C PRO A 96 -8.65 -11.24 -29.79
N LYS A 97 -9.31 -11.51 -28.65
CA LYS A 97 -10.76 -11.31 -28.49
C LYS A 97 -11.08 -9.86 -28.13
N ILE A 98 -12.00 -9.26 -28.89
CA ILE A 98 -12.42 -7.85 -28.76
C ILE A 98 -13.07 -7.59 -27.40
N GLU A 99 -13.82 -8.55 -26.85
CA GLU A 99 -14.47 -8.43 -25.54
C GLU A 99 -13.45 -8.21 -24.42
N TYR A 100 -12.35 -8.97 -24.40
CA TYR A 100 -11.28 -8.82 -23.41
C TYR A 100 -10.53 -7.49 -23.55
N ARG A 101 -10.30 -7.03 -24.79
CA ARG A 101 -9.71 -5.71 -25.04
C ARG A 101 -10.58 -4.56 -24.53
N ARG A 102 -11.91 -4.69 -24.61
CA ARG A 102 -12.85 -3.66 -24.16
C ARG A 102 -12.87 -3.49 -22.64
N LEU A 103 -12.49 -4.53 -21.88
CA LEU A 103 -12.37 -4.46 -20.42
C LEU A 103 -11.22 -3.55 -19.97
N SER A 104 -10.14 -3.48 -20.75
CA SER A 104 -9.00 -2.57 -20.57
C SER A 104 -9.40 -1.12 -20.92
N SER A 105 -10.09 -0.47 -19.99
CA SER A 105 -10.48 0.94 -20.10
C SER A 105 -10.01 1.75 -18.89
N LEU A 106 -9.66 3.01 -19.11
CA LEU A 106 -9.20 3.91 -18.04
C LEU A 106 -10.25 4.08 -16.93
N ARG A 107 -11.55 4.04 -17.29
CA ARG A 107 -12.66 4.12 -16.32
C ARG A 107 -12.71 2.88 -15.44
N ASN A 108 -12.51 1.68 -16.01
CA ASN A 108 -12.43 0.45 -15.23
C ASN A 108 -11.19 0.44 -14.35
N ALA A 109 -10.07 0.98 -14.82
CA ALA A 109 -8.85 1.07 -14.02
C ALA A 109 -9.00 1.94 -12.79
N HIS A 110 -9.65 3.11 -12.91
CA HIS A 110 -9.98 3.94 -11.75
C HIS A 110 -10.91 3.20 -10.79
N ARG A 111 -11.99 2.58 -11.29
CA ARG A 111 -12.93 1.83 -10.45
C ARG A 111 -12.22 0.70 -9.70
N LEU A 112 -11.38 -0.07 -10.39
CA LEU A 112 -10.68 -1.21 -9.81
C LEU A 112 -9.72 -0.77 -8.71
N ILE A 113 -8.89 0.25 -8.96
CA ILE A 113 -7.99 0.82 -7.94
C ILE A 113 -8.79 1.33 -6.74
N THR A 114 -9.85 2.11 -6.96
CA THR A 114 -10.65 2.67 -5.86
C THR A 114 -11.30 1.57 -5.01
N ILE A 115 -11.88 0.55 -5.65
CA ILE A 115 -12.48 -0.60 -4.95
C ILE A 115 -11.40 -1.34 -4.15
N THR A 116 -10.25 -1.66 -4.76
CA THR A 116 -9.18 -2.36 -4.03
C THR A 116 -8.59 -1.52 -2.90
N ALA A 117 -8.41 -0.22 -3.10
CA ALA A 117 -7.93 0.69 -2.06
C ALA A 117 -8.90 0.68 -0.87
N PHE A 118 -10.21 0.74 -1.13
CA PHE A 118 -11.23 0.68 -0.10
C PHE A 118 -11.20 -0.67 0.66
N ILE A 119 -11.11 -1.79 -0.06
CA ILE A 119 -11.02 -3.13 0.54
C ILE A 119 -9.78 -3.25 1.43
N TYR A 120 -8.60 -2.85 0.93
CA TYR A 120 -7.37 -2.92 1.72
C TYR A 120 -7.39 -1.97 2.91
N CYS A 121 -7.95 -0.76 2.77
CA CYS A 121 -8.16 0.14 3.90
C CYS A 121 -9.04 -0.49 4.97
N LEU A 122 -10.11 -1.21 4.60
CA LEU A 122 -10.95 -1.93 5.57
C LEU A 122 -10.20 -3.09 6.21
N ILE A 123 -9.47 -3.88 5.42
CA ILE A 123 -8.68 -5.00 5.95
C ILE A 123 -7.69 -4.49 6.99
N PHE A 124 -6.88 -3.48 6.66
CA PHE A 124 -5.83 -2.94 7.54
C PHE A 124 -6.32 -1.90 8.56
N ALA A 125 -7.59 -1.51 8.55
CA ALA A 125 -8.17 -0.72 9.63
C ALA A 125 -8.10 -1.48 10.97
N ASP A 126 -8.05 -2.81 10.93
CA ASP A 126 -7.84 -3.68 12.08
C ASP A 126 -6.55 -3.35 12.84
N MET A 127 -5.46 -3.18 12.10
CA MET A 127 -4.14 -2.89 12.64
C MET A 127 -4.19 -1.57 13.40
N PHE A 128 -4.99 -0.61 12.95
CA PHE A 128 -5.18 0.65 13.65
C PHE A 128 -5.79 0.46 15.05
N TYR A 129 -6.73 -0.48 15.21
CA TYR A 129 -7.36 -0.79 16.49
C TYR A 129 -6.54 -1.74 17.37
N CYS A 130 -5.88 -2.72 16.74
CA CYS A 130 -5.13 -3.79 17.40
C CYS A 130 -3.76 -3.34 17.94
N LEU A 131 -3.15 -2.32 17.35
CA LEU A 131 -1.83 -1.85 17.76
C LEU A 131 -1.95 -0.96 18.98
N ASP A 132 -1.07 -1.13 19.95
CA ASP A 132 -0.89 -0.14 21.00
C ASP A 132 0.57 -0.04 21.42
N ILE A 133 0.89 1.00 22.17
CA ILE A 133 2.22 1.13 22.76
C ILE A 133 2.23 0.36 24.08
N VAL A 134 3.14 -0.60 24.19
CA VAL A 134 3.32 -1.42 25.38
C VAL A 134 4.79 -1.31 25.81
N GLY A 135 5.02 -1.08 27.10
CA GLY A 135 6.35 -0.97 27.69
C GLY A 135 6.47 0.13 28.74
N LEU A 136 7.62 0.19 29.40
CA LEU A 136 8.01 1.28 30.30
C LEU A 136 9.10 2.11 29.63
N PHE A 137 9.18 3.41 29.93
CA PHE A 137 10.28 4.23 29.47
C PHE A 137 11.63 3.66 29.96
N PRO A 138 12.65 3.49 29.11
CA PRO A 138 12.79 3.94 27.72
C PRO A 138 12.46 2.90 26.62
N SER A 139 11.98 1.70 26.97
CA SER A 139 11.66 0.62 26.03
C SER A 139 10.17 0.58 25.62
N LEU A 140 9.62 1.72 25.20
CA LEU A 140 8.27 1.75 24.63
C LEU A 140 8.30 1.11 23.25
N THR A 141 7.55 0.03 23.07
CA THR A 141 7.48 -0.66 21.78
C THR A 141 6.05 -0.71 21.28
N CYS A 142 5.88 -0.44 20.00
CA CYS A 142 4.57 -0.53 19.39
C CYS A 142 4.29 -1.97 18.93
N THR A 143 3.49 -2.65 19.74
CA THR A 143 3.19 -4.07 19.60
C THR A 143 1.69 -4.30 19.52
N ILE A 144 1.29 -5.51 19.16
CA ILE A 144 -0.12 -5.85 19.06
C ILE A 144 -0.64 -6.04 20.48
N ASN A 145 -1.60 -5.22 20.89
CA ASN A 145 -2.31 -5.42 22.13
C ASN A 145 -3.35 -6.51 21.92
N THR A 146 -3.14 -7.68 22.54
CA THR A 146 -3.96 -8.88 22.34
C THR A 146 -5.29 -8.77 23.11
N THR A 147 -6.18 -7.88 22.65
CA THR A 147 -7.57 -7.81 23.12
C THR A 147 -8.45 -8.83 22.39
N ARG A 148 -9.51 -9.34 23.03
CA ARG A 148 -10.46 -10.29 22.40
C ARG A 148 -11.01 -9.81 21.05
N GLY A 149 -11.21 -8.50 20.88
CA GLY A 149 -11.66 -7.90 19.61
C GLY A 149 -10.63 -8.03 18.48
N CYS A 150 -9.34 -7.95 18.80
CA CYS A 150 -8.27 -8.09 17.80
C CYS A 150 -8.15 -9.51 17.26
N GLY A 151 -8.32 -10.52 18.14
CA GLY A 151 -8.33 -11.93 17.74
C GLY A 151 -9.46 -12.26 16.78
N LEU A 152 -10.67 -11.79 17.08
CA LEU A 152 -11.85 -12.03 16.23
C LEU A 152 -11.70 -11.37 14.84
N TYR A 153 -11.13 -10.16 14.78
CA TYR A 153 -10.93 -9.47 13.51
C TYR A 153 -9.88 -10.15 12.64
N ASN A 154 -8.76 -10.58 13.23
CA ASN A 154 -7.70 -11.27 12.49
C ASN A 154 -8.22 -12.57 11.83
N GLU A 155 -9.12 -13.30 12.48
CA GLU A 155 -9.80 -14.46 11.89
C GLU A 155 -10.70 -14.07 10.71
N ILE A 156 -11.49 -12.99 10.84
CA ILE A 156 -12.35 -12.48 9.75
C ILE A 156 -11.51 -12.00 8.57
N ALA A 157 -10.43 -11.24 8.83
CA ALA A 157 -9.53 -10.75 7.79
C ALA A 157 -8.84 -11.90 7.04
N ARG A 158 -8.43 -12.96 7.75
CA ARG A 158 -7.90 -14.19 7.13
C ARG A 158 -8.91 -14.86 6.22
N LEU A 159 -10.18 -14.94 6.63
CA LEU A 159 -11.24 -15.50 5.81
C LEU A 159 -11.47 -14.69 4.52
N ILE A 160 -11.40 -13.36 4.59
CA ILE A 160 -11.58 -12.49 3.41
C ILE A 160 -10.41 -12.62 2.41
N VAL A 161 -9.18 -12.85 2.89
CA VAL A 161 -7.99 -12.99 2.03
C VAL A 161 -7.85 -14.39 1.42
N LEU A 162 -8.45 -15.41 2.03
CA LEU A 162 -8.41 -16.81 1.58
C LEU A 162 -9.55 -17.21 0.62
N VAL A 163 -10.53 -16.32 0.37
CA VAL A 163 -11.64 -16.51 -0.58
C VAL A 163 -11.34 -15.78 -1.88
#